data_AF-A0AAD4J6T6-F1
#
_entry.id   AF-A0AAD4J6T6-F1
#
_cell.length_a   1.000
_cell.length_b   1.000
_cell.length_c   1.000
_cell.angle_alpha   90.00
_cell.angle_beta   90.00
_cell.angle_gamma   90.00
#
_symmetry.space_group_name_H-M   'P 1'
#
loop_
_entity.id
_entity.type
_entity.pdbx_description
1 polymer ?
#
loop_
_entity_poly.entity_id
_entity_poly.type
_entity_poly.pdbx_seq_one_letter_code
_entity_poly.pdbx_strand_id
1 'polypeptide(L)'
;MGCCGCFGFSSSRKPKKALNSCRGMPNSASQESLLDDDVEDEDDGFYNGDMTETGIPDEYDFHSPTKRSEQILMSLLESGLICREFPVKETNSLLRSEDEDGNKTINEYVRQCKIGSGSYGKVVLYRSRVDGKHYAIKAFHKSHLLKLRVAPSETAMTDVYREVLIMKVLSHPNIVNLVEVIDDPTTDHFYMVLEYVEGKWVCEGAGSSCALGENTARKYLRDVVSGLMYLHSHNIVHGDIKPDNLLVTGSGTVKIGDFSVSQVSEDDNDELRRSPGTPVFTAPECCLGVTYHGRLADTWAVGVTLYCYILGKYPFLGETLQDTYDK
;
A
#
# COMPACT_ATOMS: atom_id res chain seq x y z
N MET A 1 25.93 -12.68 -0.98
CA MET A 1 25.77 -11.32 -0.43
C MET A 1 25.73 -10.34 -1.59
N GLY A 2 24.72 -9.48 -1.63
CA GLY A 2 24.43 -8.60 -2.75
C GLY A 2 23.15 -9.03 -3.48
N CYS A 3 22.00 -8.63 -2.94
CA CYS A 3 20.77 -8.54 -3.72
C CYS A 3 20.35 -7.07 -3.76
N CYS A 4 20.01 -6.65 -4.96
CA CYS A 4 19.97 -5.29 -5.45
C CYS A 4 19.07 -4.37 -4.63
N GLY A 5 19.64 -3.25 -4.19
CA GLY A 5 18.90 -2.14 -3.63
C GLY A 5 18.07 -1.45 -4.72
N CYS A 6 16.76 -1.35 -4.48
CA CYS A 6 15.87 -0.45 -5.21
C CYS A 6 15.56 0.79 -4.35
N PHE A 7 16.56 1.49 -3.84
CA PHE A 7 16.37 2.85 -3.29
C PHE A 7 17.57 3.72 -3.62
N GLY A 8 17.50 4.37 -4.78
CA GLY A 8 18.42 5.45 -5.13
C GLY A 8 18.15 6.66 -4.23
N PHE A 9 19.11 6.95 -3.34
CA PHE A 9 19.28 8.29 -2.81
C PHE A 9 19.64 9.22 -3.98
N SER A 10 18.74 10.13 -4.34
CA SER A 10 19.10 11.32 -5.10
C SER A 10 18.68 12.54 -4.31
N SER A 11 19.64 13.05 -3.53
CA SER A 11 19.63 14.41 -3.03
C SER A 11 19.87 15.35 -4.22
N SER A 12 18.77 15.85 -4.82
CA SER A 12 18.65 17.15 -5.50
C SER A 12 17.40 17.17 -6.40
N ARG A 13 16.22 17.46 -5.83
CA ARG A 13 15.06 17.82 -6.66
C ARG A 13 14.96 19.34 -6.77
N LYS A 14 15.19 19.84 -7.99
CA LYS A 14 14.82 21.18 -8.47
C LYS A 14 13.33 21.47 -8.13
N PRO A 15 12.94 22.73 -7.92
CA PRO A 15 11.62 23.06 -7.41
C PRO A 15 10.52 22.61 -8.37
N LYS A 16 9.60 21.76 -7.89
CA LYS A 16 8.37 21.45 -8.61
C LYS A 16 7.50 22.70 -8.65
N LYS A 17 7.07 23.10 -9.85
CA LYS A 17 6.02 24.13 -10.03
C LYS A 17 4.79 23.74 -9.21
N ALA A 18 4.19 24.73 -8.57
CA ALA A 18 3.01 24.57 -7.72
C ALA A 18 1.90 23.79 -8.44
N LEU A 19 1.38 22.75 -7.79
CA LEU A 19 0.09 22.15 -8.15
C LEU A 19 -0.98 23.22 -7.92
N ASN A 20 -1.65 23.66 -8.98
CA ASN A 20 -2.84 24.48 -8.86
C ASN A 20 -3.93 23.68 -8.15
N SER A 21 -4.47 24.24 -7.08
CA SER A 21 -5.62 23.67 -6.38
C SER A 21 -6.83 23.64 -7.31
N CYS A 22 -7.48 22.49 -7.44
CA CYS A 22 -8.76 22.39 -8.14
C CYS A 22 -9.85 23.10 -7.32
N ARG A 23 -10.20 24.34 -7.69
CA ARG A 23 -11.42 25.02 -7.28
C ARG A 23 -12.11 25.62 -8.51
N GLY A 24 -13.34 25.16 -8.77
CA GLY A 24 -14.43 25.89 -9.44
C GLY A 24 -14.31 26.22 -10.94
N MET A 25 -15.21 25.65 -11.75
CA MET A 25 -15.59 26.08 -13.11
C MET A 25 -16.88 26.94 -13.08
N PRO A 26 -17.32 27.64 -14.16
CA PRO A 26 -16.61 28.01 -15.40
C PRO A 26 -16.78 29.49 -15.83
N ASN A 27 -15.97 29.96 -16.79
CA ASN A 27 -16.47 30.72 -17.94
C ASN A 27 -15.45 30.87 -19.10
N SER A 28 -15.97 30.59 -20.30
CA SER A 28 -15.58 31.01 -21.67
C SER A 28 -14.16 30.79 -22.22
N ALA A 29 -14.10 29.82 -23.15
CA ALA A 29 -13.55 29.88 -24.51
C ALA A 29 -12.18 30.54 -24.78
N SER A 30 -11.22 29.70 -25.15
CA SER A 30 -10.46 29.85 -26.41
C SER A 30 -9.82 28.52 -26.79
N GLN A 31 -10.01 28.12 -28.05
CA GLN A 31 -9.43 26.95 -28.70
C GLN A 31 -7.91 27.00 -28.68
N GLU A 32 -7.26 25.91 -28.31
CA GLU A 32 -6.02 25.45 -28.91
C GLU A 32 -6.01 23.91 -28.90
N SER A 33 -5.79 23.35 -30.08
CA SER A 33 -5.85 21.93 -30.42
C SER A 33 -4.45 21.32 -30.50
N LEU A 34 -4.39 20.00 -30.32
CA LEU A 34 -3.26 19.07 -30.58
C LEU A 34 -2.28 18.99 -29.37
N LEU A 35 -1.92 17.83 -28.81
CA LEU A 35 -1.67 16.51 -29.37
C LEU A 35 -1.94 15.38 -28.36
N ASP A 36 -2.11 14.18 -28.91
CA ASP A 36 -2.24 12.86 -28.29
C ASP A 36 -1.28 12.59 -27.13
N ASP A 37 -1.83 12.11 -26.01
CA ASP A 37 -1.09 11.46 -24.90
C ASP A 37 -1.52 9.97 -24.78
N ASP A 38 -1.73 9.32 -25.92
CA ASP A 38 -1.67 7.87 -26.02
C ASP A 38 -0.21 7.48 -26.32
N VAL A 39 0.60 7.46 -25.27
CA VAL A 39 1.85 6.69 -25.26
C VAL A 39 1.57 5.44 -24.44
N GLU A 40 1.29 4.37 -25.18
CA GLU A 40 1.62 3.02 -24.73
C GLU A 40 3.13 2.99 -24.49
N ASP A 41 3.54 3.09 -23.22
CA ASP A 41 4.94 2.87 -22.83
C ASP A 41 5.20 1.36 -22.88
N GLU A 42 5.65 0.88 -24.05
CA GLU A 42 6.44 -0.34 -24.17
C GLU A 42 7.80 -0.10 -23.49
N ASP A 43 8.04 -0.74 -22.35
CA ASP A 43 9.39 -0.85 -21.76
C ASP A 43 9.87 -2.31 -21.90
N ASP A 44 10.47 -2.59 -23.06
CA ASP A 44 11.21 -3.82 -23.36
C ASP A 44 12.66 -3.64 -22.91
N GLY A 45 12.90 -3.85 -21.62
CA GLY A 45 14.24 -3.91 -21.02
C GLY A 45 14.70 -5.35 -20.83
N PHE A 46 15.26 -5.96 -21.87
CA PHE A 46 15.96 -7.26 -21.79
C PHE A 46 17.12 -7.20 -20.78
N TYR A 47 17.13 -8.10 -19.79
CA TYR A 47 18.33 -8.45 -19.03
C TYR A 47 18.42 -9.99 -18.91
N ASN A 48 19.30 -10.59 -19.71
CA ASN A 48 19.71 -11.97 -19.56
C ASN A 48 20.82 -12.02 -18.49
N GLY A 49 20.48 -12.48 -17.30
CA GLY A 49 21.43 -12.81 -16.25
C GLY A 49 21.41 -14.30 -15.97
N ASP A 50 22.34 -15.02 -16.60
CA ASP A 50 22.63 -16.44 -16.32
C ASP A 50 23.19 -16.54 -14.89
N MET A 51 22.55 -17.30 -14.01
CA MET A 51 22.99 -17.52 -12.62
C MET A 51 23.17 -19.01 -12.38
N THR A 52 24.44 -19.40 -12.27
CA THR A 52 24.93 -20.74 -11.96
C THR A 52 24.50 -21.20 -10.57
N GLU A 53 23.95 -22.42 -10.50
CA GLU A 53 23.60 -23.16 -9.28
C GLU A 53 24.79 -23.30 -8.33
N THR A 54 24.61 -22.90 -7.07
CA THR A 54 25.34 -23.48 -5.94
C THR A 54 24.34 -23.75 -4.83
N GLY A 55 23.88 -25.00 -4.77
CA GLY A 55 22.98 -25.49 -3.72
C GLY A 55 23.75 -25.83 -2.45
N ILE A 56 23.23 -25.39 -1.32
CA ILE A 56 23.41 -26.04 -0.02
C ILE A 56 22.00 -26.16 0.59
N PRO A 57 21.51 -27.37 0.93
CA PRO A 57 20.19 -27.54 1.50
C PRO A 57 20.24 -27.36 3.02
N ASP A 58 19.51 -26.37 3.54
CA ASP A 58 19.25 -26.25 4.98
C ASP A 58 18.06 -27.16 5.35
N GLU A 59 18.36 -28.38 5.77
CA GLU A 59 17.45 -29.26 6.49
C GLU A 59 17.31 -28.78 7.94
N TYR A 60 16.20 -28.14 8.31
CA TYR A 60 15.58 -28.21 9.64
C TYR A 60 14.11 -27.85 9.49
N ASP A 61 13.28 -28.86 9.18
CA ASP A 61 11.83 -28.75 9.13
C ASP A 61 11.25 -29.21 10.48
N PHE A 62 10.87 -28.25 11.31
CA PHE A 62 10.07 -28.47 12.51
C PHE A 62 8.96 -27.42 12.52
N HIS A 63 7.75 -27.82 12.10
CA HIS A 63 6.45 -27.58 12.75
C HIS A 63 5.31 -28.03 11.83
N SER A 64 4.11 -28.21 12.39
CA SER A 64 2.87 -28.50 11.65
C SER A 64 2.75 -27.62 10.41
N PRO A 65 2.07 -28.04 9.33
CA PRO A 65 1.95 -27.22 8.13
C PRO A 65 1.25 -25.91 8.49
N THR A 66 2.02 -24.85 8.76
CA THR A 66 1.52 -23.51 9.02
C THR A 66 0.72 -23.13 7.80
N LYS A 67 -0.59 -22.91 7.94
CA LYS A 67 -1.37 -22.50 6.78
C LYS A 67 -0.86 -21.16 6.30
N ARG A 68 -0.73 -21.03 4.98
CA ARG A 68 -0.36 -19.77 4.33
C ARG A 68 -1.45 -18.74 4.58
N SER A 69 -1.10 -17.45 4.72
CA SER A 69 -2.03 -16.33 4.99
C SER A 69 -3.35 -16.42 4.21
N GLU A 70 -3.30 -16.80 2.93
CA GLU A 70 -4.48 -16.91 2.06
C GLU A 70 -5.45 -18.01 2.52
N GLN A 71 -4.95 -19.17 2.98
CA GLN A 71 -5.79 -20.26 3.46
C GLN A 71 -6.54 -19.88 4.74
N ILE A 72 -5.88 -19.13 5.63
CA ILE A 72 -6.47 -18.61 6.87
C ILE A 72 -7.62 -17.66 6.54
N LEU A 73 -7.34 -16.69 5.67
CA LEU A 73 -8.30 -15.68 5.27
C LEU A 73 -9.50 -16.28 4.52
N MET A 74 -9.27 -17.26 3.64
CA MET A 74 -10.35 -17.98 2.97
C MET A 74 -11.23 -18.72 3.98
N SER A 75 -10.64 -19.38 4.98
CA SER A 75 -11.41 -20.05 6.03
C SER A 75 -12.25 -19.06 6.86
N LEU A 76 -11.72 -17.87 7.16
CA LEU A 76 -12.48 -16.80 7.83
C LEU A 76 -13.65 -16.29 6.98
N LEU A 77 -13.45 -16.12 5.68
CA LEU A 77 -14.49 -15.71 4.74
C LEU A 77 -15.59 -16.78 4.62
N GLU A 78 -15.21 -18.05 4.47
CA GLU A 78 -16.13 -19.19 4.34
C GLU A 78 -16.95 -19.45 5.61
N SER A 79 -16.35 -19.22 6.78
CA SER A 79 -17.03 -19.35 8.08
C SER A 79 -17.94 -18.16 8.43
N GLY A 80 -17.91 -17.09 7.63
CA GLY A 80 -18.68 -15.87 7.88
C GLY A 80 -18.17 -15.07 9.08
N LEU A 81 -16.97 -15.36 9.59
CA LEU A 81 -16.29 -14.61 10.65
C LEU A 81 -15.65 -13.34 10.08
N ILE A 82 -16.48 -12.51 9.44
CA ILE A 82 -16.08 -11.28 8.76
C ILE A 82 -16.43 -10.11 9.66
N CYS A 83 -15.46 -9.24 9.93
CA CYS A 83 -15.67 -8.06 10.78
C CYS A 83 -16.15 -6.86 9.97
N ARG A 84 -17.16 -7.06 9.12
CA ARG A 84 -17.74 -6.02 8.24
C ARG A 84 -19.26 -6.07 8.30
N GLU A 85 -19.89 -4.90 8.38
CA GLU A 85 -21.35 -4.78 8.25
C GLU A 85 -21.81 -5.07 6.81
N PHE A 86 -21.03 -4.62 5.82
CA PHE A 86 -21.29 -4.83 4.40
C PHE A 86 -20.11 -5.55 3.73
N PRO A 87 -20.36 -6.63 2.97
CA PRO A 87 -19.31 -7.32 2.21
C PRO A 87 -18.73 -6.40 1.14
N VAL A 88 -17.49 -6.65 0.76
CA VAL A 88 -16.86 -5.99 -0.40
C VAL A 88 -17.58 -6.40 -1.67
N LYS A 89 -17.92 -5.44 -2.54
CA LYS A 89 -18.54 -5.72 -3.84
C LYS A 89 -17.53 -6.45 -4.74
N GLU A 90 -17.95 -7.55 -5.37
CA GLU A 90 -17.15 -8.27 -6.35
C GLU A 90 -17.76 -8.10 -7.73
N THR A 91 -16.95 -7.64 -8.69
CA THR A 91 -17.37 -7.36 -10.06
C THR A 91 -16.48 -8.11 -11.04
N ASN A 92 -17.08 -9.07 -11.75
CA ASN A 92 -16.37 -9.97 -12.66
C ASN A 92 -16.47 -9.55 -14.13
N SER A 93 -16.91 -8.32 -14.39
CA SER A 93 -17.01 -7.76 -15.74
C SER A 93 -16.49 -6.32 -15.74
N LEU A 94 -15.57 -6.05 -16.66
CA LEU A 94 -14.91 -4.75 -16.81
C LEU A 94 -15.36 -4.08 -18.10
N LEU A 95 -16.03 -2.93 -17.97
CA LEU A 95 -16.30 -2.01 -19.07
C LEU A 95 -15.37 -0.80 -18.98
N ARG A 96 -14.52 -0.62 -19.99
CA ARG A 96 -13.72 0.60 -20.16
C ARG A 96 -14.29 1.40 -21.34
N SER A 97 -14.59 2.66 -21.10
CA SER A 97 -15.17 3.58 -22.10
C SER A 97 -14.70 5.01 -21.89
N GLU A 98 -15.16 5.92 -22.72
CA GLU A 98 -15.05 7.37 -22.51
C GLU A 98 -16.44 7.97 -22.40
N ASP A 99 -16.57 9.04 -21.62
CA ASP A 99 -17.83 9.76 -21.50
C ASP A 99 -17.98 10.91 -22.49
N GLU A 100 -19.12 11.61 -22.43
CA GLU A 100 -19.44 12.73 -23.33
C GLU A 100 -18.41 13.87 -23.25
N ASP A 101 -17.70 13.99 -22.12
CA ASP A 101 -16.66 14.97 -21.88
C ASP A 101 -15.25 14.44 -22.23
N GLY A 102 -15.13 13.22 -22.77
CA GLY A 102 -13.88 12.56 -23.12
C GLY A 102 -13.11 11.98 -21.93
N ASN A 103 -13.73 11.87 -20.75
CA ASN A 103 -13.06 11.29 -19.59
C ASN A 103 -13.10 9.75 -19.65
N LYS A 104 -11.93 9.13 -19.45
CA LYS A 104 -11.81 7.67 -19.33
C LYS A 104 -12.66 7.16 -18.15
N THR A 105 -13.41 6.09 -18.37
CA THR A 105 -14.30 5.46 -17.39
C THR A 105 -13.97 3.99 -17.19
N ILE A 106 -14.22 3.50 -15.97
CA ILE A 106 -14.18 2.08 -15.60
C ILE A 106 -15.52 1.80 -14.92
N ASN A 107 -16.37 1.01 -15.55
CA ASN A 107 -17.75 0.78 -15.09
C ASN A 107 -18.44 2.12 -14.72
N GLU A 108 -18.94 2.28 -13.49
CA GLU A 108 -19.56 3.51 -13.01
C GLU A 108 -18.58 4.64 -12.63
N TYR A 109 -17.27 4.36 -12.63
CA TYR A 109 -16.24 5.25 -12.11
C TYR A 109 -15.66 6.11 -13.23
N VAL A 110 -15.76 7.43 -13.08
CA VAL A 110 -15.17 8.43 -13.99
C VAL A 110 -13.79 8.83 -13.49
N ARG A 111 -12.76 8.68 -14.32
CA ARG A 111 -11.39 9.02 -13.97
C ARG A 111 -11.26 10.52 -13.75
N GLN A 112 -10.53 10.89 -12.70
CA GLN A 112 -10.12 12.28 -12.47
C GLN A 112 -8.61 12.43 -12.68
N CYS A 113 -7.79 12.22 -11.65
CA CYS A 113 -6.35 12.44 -11.72
C CYS A 113 -5.56 11.32 -11.03
N LYS A 114 -4.29 11.15 -11.41
CA LYS A 114 -3.38 10.25 -10.69
C LYS A 114 -3.03 10.87 -9.34
N ILE A 115 -3.20 10.10 -8.26
CA ILE A 115 -2.93 10.55 -6.88
C ILE A 115 -1.71 9.88 -6.27
N GLY A 116 -1.27 8.74 -6.80
CA GLY A 116 -0.08 8.05 -6.30
C GLY A 116 0.37 6.88 -7.19
N SER A 117 1.42 6.21 -6.71
CA SER A 117 1.88 4.91 -7.18
C SER A 117 2.03 4.02 -5.95
N GLY A 118 1.42 2.84 -5.96
CA GLY A 118 1.67 1.80 -4.95
C GLY A 118 2.78 0.85 -5.40
N SER A 119 3.06 -0.18 -4.61
CA SER A 119 4.13 -1.17 -4.84
C SER A 119 4.09 -1.82 -6.23
N TYR A 120 2.88 -2.11 -6.73
CA TYR A 120 2.68 -2.89 -7.97
C TYR A 120 1.81 -2.19 -9.03
N GLY A 121 1.42 -0.93 -8.79
CA GLY A 121 0.40 -0.29 -9.64
C GLY A 121 0.23 1.19 -9.38
N LYS A 122 -0.61 1.83 -10.21
CA LYS A 122 -0.94 3.25 -10.06
C LYS A 122 -2.20 3.43 -9.24
N VAL A 123 -2.24 4.50 -8.44
CA VAL A 123 -3.42 4.91 -7.67
C VAL A 123 -4.00 6.16 -8.30
N VAL A 124 -5.26 6.09 -8.69
CA VAL A 124 -5.94 7.14 -9.45
C VAL A 124 -7.26 7.47 -8.76
N LEU A 125 -7.58 8.76 -8.67
CA LEU A 125 -8.83 9.26 -8.16
C LEU A 125 -9.92 9.10 -9.20
N TYR A 126 -11.05 8.53 -8.78
CA TYR A 126 -12.26 8.41 -9.58
C TYR A 126 -13.45 9.00 -8.84
N ARG A 127 -14.48 9.40 -9.58
CA ARG A 127 -15.78 9.77 -9.04
C ARG A 127 -16.83 8.79 -9.55
N SER A 128 -17.62 8.20 -8.66
CA SER A 128 -18.71 7.32 -9.06
C SER A 128 -19.91 8.13 -9.56
N ARG A 129 -20.52 7.66 -10.65
CA ARG A 129 -21.77 8.24 -11.21
C ARG A 129 -23.00 7.88 -10.39
N VAL A 130 -22.92 6.83 -9.58
CA VAL A 130 -24.07 6.29 -8.83
C VAL A 130 -24.32 7.09 -7.56
N ASP A 131 -23.29 7.32 -6.76
CA ASP A 131 -23.40 8.01 -5.46
C ASP A 131 -22.72 9.39 -5.44
N GLY A 132 -22.03 9.76 -6.53
CA GLY A 132 -21.32 11.03 -6.66
C GLY A 132 -20.04 11.13 -5.82
N LYS A 133 -19.66 10.08 -5.07
CA LYS A 133 -18.50 10.07 -4.16
C LYS A 133 -17.19 9.82 -4.89
N HIS A 134 -16.10 10.18 -4.24
CA HIS A 134 -14.75 9.94 -4.68
C HIS A 134 -14.19 8.62 -4.15
N TYR A 135 -13.40 7.95 -4.99
CA TYR A 135 -12.77 6.67 -4.71
C TYR A 135 -11.31 6.66 -5.18
N ALA A 136 -10.44 6.01 -4.42
CA ALA A 136 -9.06 5.74 -4.82
C ALA A 136 -9.00 4.36 -5.45
N ILE A 137 -8.71 4.29 -6.75
CA ILE A 137 -8.63 3.00 -7.46
C ILE A 137 -7.16 2.65 -7.70
N LYS A 138 -6.71 1.54 -7.10
CA LYS A 138 -5.43 0.91 -7.43
C LYS A 138 -5.64 0.05 -8.68
N ALA A 139 -4.85 0.29 -9.73
CA ALA A 139 -4.93 -0.41 -11.01
C ALA A 139 -3.67 -1.25 -11.26
N PHE A 140 -3.86 -2.50 -11.65
CA PHE A 140 -2.81 -3.50 -11.83
C PHE A 140 -2.93 -4.22 -13.18
N HIS A 141 -1.79 -4.74 -13.67
CA HIS A 141 -1.69 -5.58 -14.87
C HIS A 141 -1.36 -7.02 -14.47
N LYS A 142 -2.34 -7.93 -14.59
CA LYS A 142 -2.25 -9.32 -14.10
C LYS A 142 -1.07 -10.06 -14.73
N SER A 143 -0.92 -9.98 -16.05
CA SER A 143 0.15 -10.65 -16.79
C SER A 143 1.54 -10.21 -16.36
N HIS A 144 1.74 -8.93 -16.05
CA HIS A 144 2.99 -8.41 -15.53
C HIS A 144 3.27 -8.94 -14.12
N LEU A 145 2.29 -8.83 -13.21
CA LEU A 145 2.45 -9.23 -11.82
C LEU A 145 2.55 -10.75 -11.61
N LEU A 146 2.00 -11.56 -12.52
CA LEU A 146 2.18 -13.01 -12.52
C LEU A 146 3.61 -13.43 -12.91
N LYS A 147 4.33 -12.59 -13.67
CA LYS A 147 5.73 -12.85 -14.06
C LYS A 147 6.73 -12.35 -13.01
N LEU A 148 6.38 -11.32 -12.25
CA LEU A 148 7.24 -10.74 -11.21
C LEU A 148 7.28 -11.64 -9.96
N ARG A 149 8.42 -12.28 -9.70
CA ARG A 149 8.63 -13.15 -8.52
C ARG A 149 9.07 -12.34 -7.31
N VAL A 150 8.43 -12.59 -6.17
CA VAL A 150 8.79 -11.98 -4.86
C VAL A 150 9.42 -13.00 -3.90
N ALA A 151 9.14 -14.29 -4.13
CA ALA A 151 9.78 -15.43 -3.48
C ALA A 151 9.81 -16.61 -4.48
N PRO A 152 10.55 -17.71 -4.22
CA PRO A 152 10.66 -18.83 -5.14
C PRO A 152 9.31 -19.40 -5.62
N SER A 153 8.27 -19.32 -4.79
CA SER A 153 6.93 -19.83 -5.09
C SER A 153 5.83 -18.75 -5.06
N GLU A 154 6.19 -17.47 -4.97
CA GLU A 154 5.25 -16.35 -4.84
C GLU A 154 5.49 -15.29 -5.93
N THR A 155 4.41 -14.64 -6.36
CA THR A 155 4.44 -13.55 -7.35
C THR A 155 3.92 -12.26 -6.73
N ALA A 156 4.21 -11.12 -7.36
CA ALA A 156 3.59 -9.87 -6.96
C ALA A 156 2.05 -9.94 -7.02
N MET A 157 1.48 -10.75 -7.94
CA MET A 157 0.04 -10.98 -7.98
C MET A 157 -0.47 -11.73 -6.75
N THR A 158 0.32 -12.66 -6.18
CA THR A 158 -0.08 -13.33 -4.92
C THR A 158 -0.14 -12.34 -3.75
N ASP A 159 0.75 -11.34 -3.71
CA ASP A 159 0.67 -10.28 -2.70
C ASP A 159 -0.58 -9.42 -2.88
N VAL A 160 -0.94 -9.05 -4.12
CA VAL A 160 -2.17 -8.30 -4.40
C VAL A 160 -3.42 -9.08 -3.97
N TYR A 161 -3.49 -10.39 -4.26
CA TYR A 161 -4.61 -11.20 -3.80
C TYR A 161 -4.66 -11.31 -2.28
N ARG A 162 -3.51 -11.43 -1.60
CA ARG A 162 -3.44 -11.42 -0.14
C ARG A 162 -3.93 -10.08 0.43
N GLU A 163 -3.50 -8.95 -0.15
CA GLU A 163 -3.96 -7.61 0.23
C GLU A 163 -5.50 -7.53 0.17
N VAL A 164 -6.09 -8.00 -0.93
CA VAL A 164 -7.54 -8.05 -1.12
C VAL A 164 -8.22 -8.91 -0.05
N LEU A 165 -7.71 -10.11 0.22
CA LEU A 165 -8.30 -11.01 1.22
C LEU A 165 -8.25 -10.42 2.63
N ILE A 166 -7.12 -9.80 3.01
CA ILE A 166 -6.98 -9.08 4.27
C ILE A 166 -8.04 -7.99 4.33
N MET A 167 -8.12 -7.12 3.33
CA MET A 167 -9.07 -6.00 3.36
C MET A 167 -10.55 -6.44 3.31
N LYS A 168 -10.85 -7.63 2.77
CA LYS A 168 -12.20 -8.22 2.78
C LYS A 168 -12.67 -8.63 4.18
N VAL A 169 -11.77 -8.87 5.14
CA VAL A 169 -12.15 -9.25 6.52
C VAL A 169 -12.15 -8.07 7.50
N LEU A 170 -11.59 -6.92 7.11
CA LEU A 170 -11.43 -5.76 7.99
C LEU A 170 -12.54 -4.72 7.84
N SER A 171 -13.00 -4.16 8.97
CA SER A 171 -13.74 -2.89 9.04
C SER A 171 -13.39 -2.16 10.34
N HIS A 172 -12.78 -0.99 10.21
CA HIS A 172 -12.44 -0.16 11.36
C HIS A 172 -12.36 1.32 10.95
N PRO A 173 -12.79 2.28 11.78
CA PRO A 173 -12.73 3.71 11.45
C PRO A 173 -11.32 4.21 11.11
N ASN A 174 -10.28 3.61 11.70
CA ASN A 174 -8.88 3.94 11.45
C ASN A 174 -8.17 3.03 10.44
N ILE A 175 -8.91 2.33 9.58
CA ILE A 175 -8.38 1.55 8.46
C ILE A 175 -9.05 2.02 7.17
N VAL A 176 -8.30 2.09 6.07
CA VAL A 176 -8.81 2.36 4.73
C VAL A 176 -9.68 1.20 4.26
N ASN A 177 -10.91 1.49 3.90
CA ASN A 177 -11.89 0.51 3.51
C ASN A 177 -11.75 0.09 2.03
N LEU A 178 -11.72 -1.21 1.77
CA LEU A 178 -11.96 -1.78 0.44
C LEU A 178 -13.46 -1.78 0.16
N VAL A 179 -13.84 -1.21 -0.99
CA VAL A 179 -15.24 -1.01 -1.39
C VAL A 179 -15.64 -2.05 -2.43
N GLU A 180 -14.81 -2.21 -3.45
CA GLU A 180 -15.07 -3.10 -4.58
C GLU A 180 -13.77 -3.70 -5.13
N VAL A 181 -13.85 -4.94 -5.60
CA VAL A 181 -12.82 -5.59 -6.39
C VAL A 181 -13.39 -5.85 -7.79
N ILE A 182 -12.72 -5.32 -8.80
CA ILE A 182 -13.08 -5.53 -10.21
C ILE A 182 -12.02 -6.44 -10.82
N ASP A 183 -12.39 -7.69 -11.07
CA ASP A 183 -11.53 -8.73 -11.65
C ASP A 183 -12.28 -9.46 -12.76
N ASP A 184 -12.16 -8.93 -13.99
CA ASP A 184 -12.69 -9.60 -15.16
C ASP A 184 -11.68 -10.64 -15.65
N PRO A 185 -12.02 -11.95 -15.66
CA PRO A 185 -11.11 -13.01 -16.06
C PRO A 185 -10.71 -12.94 -17.53
N THR A 186 -11.46 -12.20 -18.36
CA THR A 186 -11.19 -12.04 -19.80
C THR A 186 -10.23 -10.90 -20.11
N THR A 187 -9.84 -10.10 -19.10
CA THR A 187 -8.98 -8.92 -19.29
C THR A 187 -7.70 -9.04 -18.49
N ASP A 188 -6.67 -8.29 -18.89
CA ASP A 188 -5.40 -8.18 -18.13
C ASP A 188 -5.50 -7.25 -16.91
N HIS A 189 -6.57 -6.49 -16.77
CA HIS A 189 -6.67 -5.46 -15.75
C HIS A 189 -7.30 -6.01 -14.46
N PHE A 190 -6.78 -5.55 -13.32
CA PHE A 190 -7.34 -5.81 -12.00
C PHE A 190 -7.45 -4.49 -11.25
N TYR A 191 -8.56 -4.25 -10.58
CA TYR A 191 -8.78 -3.01 -9.83
C TYR A 191 -9.25 -3.25 -8.41
N MET A 192 -8.65 -2.51 -7.48
CA MET A 192 -9.14 -2.38 -6.11
C MET A 192 -9.71 -0.98 -5.93
N VAL A 193 -11.01 -0.88 -5.66
CA VAL A 193 -11.70 0.37 -5.37
C VAL A 193 -11.69 0.57 -3.86
N LEU A 194 -10.95 1.58 -3.41
CA LEU A 194 -10.79 1.95 -2.00
C LEU A 194 -11.58 3.22 -1.69
N GLU A 195 -11.98 3.39 -0.44
CA GLU A 195 -12.46 4.69 0.01
C GLU A 195 -11.39 5.76 -0.25
N TYR A 196 -11.80 6.91 -0.76
CA TYR A 196 -10.89 8.03 -0.90
C TYR A 196 -10.78 8.80 0.42
N VAL A 197 -9.56 8.91 0.94
CA VAL A 197 -9.25 9.75 2.11
C VAL A 197 -8.74 11.08 1.60
N GLU A 198 -9.57 12.12 1.72
CA GLU A 198 -9.34 13.44 1.11
C GLU A 198 -8.13 14.21 1.65
N GLY A 199 -7.69 13.90 2.88
CA GLY A 199 -6.59 14.65 3.46
C GLY A 199 -5.24 14.18 2.95
N LYS A 200 -4.27 15.04 3.21
CA LYS A 200 -2.90 14.86 2.77
C LYS A 200 -2.20 13.81 3.66
N TRP A 201 -1.12 13.21 3.16
CA TRP A 201 -0.19 12.48 4.04
C TRP A 201 0.27 13.42 5.15
N VAL A 202 0.52 12.88 6.35
CA VAL A 202 0.66 13.65 7.61
C VAL A 202 1.67 14.81 7.54
N CYS A 203 2.65 14.76 6.63
CA CYS A 203 3.69 15.76 6.49
C CYS A 203 3.44 16.82 5.39
N GLU A 204 2.37 16.72 4.59
CA GLU A 204 2.15 17.65 3.49
C GLU A 204 1.62 19.01 4.00
N GLY A 205 2.46 20.04 3.89
CA GLY A 205 2.17 21.39 4.38
C GLY A 205 2.87 21.75 5.69
N ALA A 206 3.60 20.81 6.31
CA ALA A 206 4.44 21.09 7.48
C ALA A 206 5.79 21.77 7.13
N GLY A 207 6.02 22.13 5.87
CA GLY A 207 7.33 22.57 5.38
C GLY A 207 8.32 21.39 5.28
N SER A 208 9.61 21.68 5.27
CA SER A 208 10.68 20.67 5.17
C SER A 208 10.83 19.74 6.39
N SER A 209 10.02 19.95 7.44
CA SER A 209 9.99 19.13 8.65
C SER A 209 8.56 18.62 8.85
N CYS A 210 8.36 17.30 8.94
CA CYS A 210 7.07 16.69 9.33
C CYS A 210 6.70 16.96 10.82
N ALA A 211 7.08 18.12 11.36
CA ALA A 211 6.92 18.47 12.76
C ALA A 211 5.49 18.96 13.01
N LEU A 212 4.69 18.09 13.61
CA LEU A 212 3.37 18.36 14.14
C LEU A 212 3.47 18.88 15.58
N GLY A 213 2.51 19.71 15.99
CA GLY A 213 2.34 20.02 17.41
C GLY A 213 1.97 18.76 18.20
N GLU A 214 2.46 18.64 19.44
CA GLU A 214 2.25 17.46 20.29
C GLU A 214 0.78 17.05 20.42
N ASN A 215 -0.14 18.02 20.46
CA ASN A 215 -1.57 17.73 20.55
C ASN A 215 -2.10 17.01 19.31
N THR A 216 -1.67 17.43 18.12
CA THR A 216 -2.02 16.78 16.85
C THR A 216 -1.35 15.41 16.76
N ALA A 217 -0.06 15.32 17.07
CA ALA A 217 0.68 14.06 17.08
C ALA A 217 0.04 13.04 18.04
N ARG A 218 -0.39 13.46 19.23
CA ARG A 218 -1.09 12.62 20.20
C ARG A 218 -2.44 12.12 19.68
N LYS A 219 -3.20 12.97 18.97
CA LYS A 219 -4.47 12.57 18.34
C LYS A 219 -4.22 11.52 17.26
N TYR A 220 -3.26 11.79 16.37
CA TYR A 220 -2.93 10.88 15.27
C TYR A 220 -2.38 9.55 15.77
N LEU A 221 -1.49 9.56 16.76
CA LEU A 221 -0.96 8.35 17.37
C LEU A 221 -2.08 7.48 17.97
N ARG A 222 -3.08 8.10 18.60
CA ARG A 222 -4.23 7.36 19.16
C ARG A 222 -5.02 6.62 18.08
N ASP A 223 -5.26 7.29 16.95
CA ASP A 223 -5.96 6.71 15.81
C ASP A 223 -5.15 5.56 15.19
N VAL A 224 -3.83 5.74 15.03
CA VAL A 224 -2.90 4.70 14.53
C VAL A 224 -2.91 3.49 15.48
N VAL A 225 -2.74 3.70 16.78
CA VAL A 225 -2.74 2.62 17.77
C VAL A 225 -4.10 1.92 17.80
N SER A 226 -5.21 2.64 17.68
CA SER A 226 -6.54 2.02 17.61
C SER A 226 -6.69 1.10 16.39
N GLY A 227 -6.26 1.55 15.22
CA GLY A 227 -6.26 0.73 14.00
C GLY A 227 -5.33 -0.48 14.11
N LEU A 228 -4.14 -0.29 14.67
CA LEU A 228 -3.14 -1.35 14.79
C LEU A 228 -3.55 -2.42 15.82
N MET A 229 -4.10 -2.01 16.97
CA MET A 229 -4.67 -2.94 17.95
C MET A 229 -5.77 -3.81 17.34
N TYR A 230 -6.61 -3.21 16.48
CA TYR A 230 -7.62 -3.95 15.74
C TYR A 230 -6.98 -4.96 14.76
N LEU A 231 -5.94 -4.58 14.01
CA LEU A 231 -5.24 -5.53 13.13
C LEU A 231 -4.64 -6.71 13.93
N HIS A 232 -3.94 -6.40 15.02
CA HIS A 232 -3.28 -7.40 15.85
C HIS A 232 -4.28 -8.33 16.54
N SER A 233 -5.49 -7.87 16.89
CA SER A 233 -6.54 -8.75 17.44
C SER A 233 -7.15 -9.71 16.41
N HIS A 234 -6.85 -9.52 15.12
CA HIS A 234 -7.24 -10.42 14.03
C HIS A 234 -6.03 -11.19 13.48
N ASN A 235 -4.93 -11.25 14.24
CA ASN A 235 -3.67 -11.89 13.84
C ASN A 235 -3.09 -11.36 12.53
N ILE A 236 -3.35 -10.09 12.21
CA ILE A 236 -2.80 -9.41 11.04
C ILE A 236 -1.67 -8.49 11.49
N VAL A 237 -0.47 -8.72 10.97
CA VAL A 237 0.67 -7.82 11.10
C VAL A 237 0.68 -6.89 9.89
N HIS A 238 0.74 -5.58 10.12
CA HIS A 238 0.74 -4.62 9.02
C HIS A 238 2.05 -4.66 8.23
N GLY A 239 3.19 -4.60 8.94
CA GLY A 239 4.54 -4.78 8.38
C GLY A 239 5.18 -3.53 7.76
N ASP A 240 4.39 -2.49 7.44
CA ASP A 240 4.90 -1.23 6.86
C ASP A 240 4.23 0.02 7.45
N ILE A 241 4.17 0.12 8.78
CA ILE A 241 3.67 1.32 9.45
C ILE A 241 4.66 2.48 9.28
N LYS A 242 4.25 3.52 8.56
CA LYS A 242 5.03 4.74 8.31
C LYS A 242 4.13 5.91 7.91
N PRO A 243 4.56 7.17 8.01
CA PRO A 243 3.76 8.34 7.65
C PRO A 243 3.13 8.29 6.25
N ASP A 244 3.80 7.70 5.26
CA ASP A 244 3.30 7.55 3.88
C ASP A 244 2.04 6.68 3.79
N ASN A 245 1.88 5.72 4.70
CA ASN A 245 0.76 4.77 4.74
C ASN A 245 -0.34 5.21 5.74
N LEU A 246 -0.21 6.40 6.33
CA LEU A 246 -1.13 6.96 7.30
C LEU A 246 -1.82 8.18 6.71
N LEU A 247 -3.06 7.97 6.25
CA LEU A 247 -3.87 9.00 5.61
C LEU A 247 -4.72 9.72 6.65
N VAL A 248 -4.85 11.04 6.54
CA VAL A 248 -5.68 11.83 7.46
C VAL A 248 -6.95 12.25 6.73
N THR A 249 -8.13 12.10 7.33
CA THR A 249 -9.39 12.61 6.77
C THR A 249 -9.50 14.12 6.92
N GLY A 250 -10.44 14.76 6.22
CA GLY A 250 -10.77 16.18 6.44
C GLY A 250 -11.24 16.51 7.88
N SER A 251 -11.75 15.52 8.63
CA SER A 251 -12.10 15.64 10.05
C SER A 251 -10.91 15.43 11.01
N GLY A 252 -9.72 15.15 10.46
CA GLY A 252 -8.50 14.91 11.23
C GLY A 252 -8.47 13.54 11.91
N THR A 253 -9.08 12.52 11.30
CA THR A 253 -8.99 11.10 11.73
C THR A 253 -7.93 10.39 10.90
N VAL A 254 -7.04 9.62 11.52
CA VAL A 254 -6.05 8.82 10.78
C VAL A 254 -6.63 7.48 10.35
N LYS A 255 -6.33 7.07 9.12
CA LYS A 255 -6.63 5.77 8.54
C LYS A 255 -5.34 5.12 8.04
N ILE A 256 -5.11 3.89 8.48
CA ILE A 256 -4.02 3.02 8.02
C ILE A 256 -4.40 2.45 6.65
N GLY A 257 -3.51 2.58 5.67
CA GLY A 257 -3.67 1.99 4.35
C GLY A 257 -2.42 1.23 3.90
N ASP A 258 -2.50 0.66 2.69
CA ASP A 258 -1.46 -0.15 2.06
C ASP A 258 -1.09 -1.43 2.82
N PHE A 259 -1.80 -2.51 2.52
CA PHE A 259 -1.62 -3.83 3.14
C PHE A 259 -0.78 -4.77 2.26
N SER A 260 -0.02 -4.21 1.30
CA SER A 260 0.68 -5.00 0.27
C SER A 260 1.75 -5.95 0.80
N VAL A 261 2.30 -5.68 1.98
CA VAL A 261 3.29 -6.53 2.66
C VAL A 261 2.76 -7.17 3.95
N SER A 262 1.47 -6.97 4.26
CA SER A 262 0.86 -7.49 5.48
C SER A 262 0.77 -9.02 5.47
N GLN A 263 0.84 -9.60 6.66
CA GLN A 263 0.85 -11.05 6.87
C GLN A 263 -0.18 -11.45 7.92
N VAL A 264 -0.64 -12.71 7.84
CA VAL A 264 -1.65 -13.28 8.74
C VAL A 264 -1.12 -14.55 9.37
N SER A 265 -1.33 -14.68 10.68
CA SER A 265 -1.00 -15.90 11.45
C SER A 265 -2.25 -16.65 11.89
N GLU A 266 -2.19 -17.98 11.99
CA GLU A 266 -3.33 -18.80 12.45
C GLU A 266 -3.55 -18.70 13.95
N ASP A 267 -2.47 -18.56 14.70
CA ASP A 267 -2.40 -18.58 16.14
C ASP A 267 -1.77 -17.28 16.65
N ASP A 268 -1.57 -17.21 17.97
CA ASP A 268 -0.82 -16.14 18.61
C ASP A 268 0.68 -16.18 18.26
N ASN A 269 1.15 -17.04 17.35
CA ASN A 269 2.52 -17.04 16.88
C ASN A 269 2.68 -16.10 15.67
N ASP A 270 3.13 -14.88 15.96
CA ASP A 270 3.42 -13.85 14.97
C ASP A 270 4.88 -13.84 14.51
N GLU A 271 5.57 -14.98 14.61
CA GLU A 271 6.93 -15.09 14.05
C GLU A 271 6.91 -15.04 12.52
N LEU A 272 7.53 -14.00 11.99
CA LEU A 272 7.69 -13.76 10.55
C LEU A 272 9.15 -13.97 10.15
N ARG A 273 9.38 -14.50 8.95
CA ARG A 273 10.70 -14.51 8.33
C ARG A 273 11.08 -13.10 7.89
N ARG A 274 12.39 -12.83 7.84
CA ARG A 274 12.93 -11.54 7.37
C ARG A 274 12.29 -11.14 6.03
N SER A 275 11.61 -10.00 6.04
CA SER A 275 11.03 -9.36 4.86
C SER A 275 11.69 -7.99 4.63
N PRO A 276 11.78 -7.53 3.37
CA PRO A 276 12.23 -6.18 3.07
C PRO A 276 11.18 -5.17 3.52
N GLY A 277 11.45 -4.48 4.64
CA GLY A 277 10.70 -3.31 5.09
C GLY A 277 11.35 -1.98 4.68
N THR A 278 10.73 -0.86 5.03
CA THR A 278 11.36 0.46 4.88
C THR A 278 12.46 0.62 5.95
N PRO A 279 13.76 0.71 5.59
CA PRO A 279 14.87 0.51 6.53
C PRO A 279 14.81 1.35 7.80
N VAL A 280 14.43 2.63 7.69
CA VAL A 280 14.37 3.57 8.83
C VAL A 280 13.25 3.25 9.82
N PHE A 281 12.30 2.40 9.47
CA PHE A 281 11.19 1.92 10.32
C PHE A 281 11.39 0.47 10.78
N THR A 282 12.43 -0.21 10.30
CA THR A 282 12.70 -1.62 10.61
C THR A 282 13.17 -1.76 12.07
N ALA A 283 12.59 -2.73 12.78
CA ALA A 283 12.98 -3.03 14.16
C ALA A 283 14.33 -3.78 14.21
N PRO A 284 15.15 -3.60 15.27
CA PRO A 284 16.48 -4.21 15.34
C PRO A 284 16.45 -5.75 15.22
N GLU A 285 15.45 -6.41 15.79
CA GLU A 285 15.26 -7.86 15.71
C GLU A 285 15.08 -8.37 14.27
N CYS A 286 14.45 -7.57 13.39
CA CYS A 286 14.30 -7.88 11.97
C CYS A 286 15.67 -7.93 11.25
N CYS A 287 16.67 -7.20 11.76
CA CYS A 287 18.02 -7.12 11.22
C CYS A 287 18.95 -8.23 11.73
N LEU A 288 18.65 -8.80 12.91
CA LEU A 288 19.54 -9.73 13.62
C LEU A 288 19.12 -11.20 13.46
N GLY A 289 17.82 -11.47 13.37
CA GLY A 289 17.26 -12.84 13.34
C GLY A 289 16.95 -13.38 11.95
N VAL A 290 16.68 -14.70 11.90
CA VAL A 290 16.02 -15.38 10.76
C VAL A 290 14.50 -15.13 10.83
N THR A 291 13.96 -15.13 12.05
CA THR A 291 12.56 -14.79 12.36
C THR A 291 12.49 -13.65 13.38
N TYR A 292 11.34 -12.97 13.44
CA TYR A 292 11.04 -11.88 14.39
C TYR A 292 9.54 -11.83 14.70
N HIS A 293 9.15 -11.24 15.83
CA HIS A 293 7.74 -11.05 16.19
C HIS A 293 7.14 -9.84 15.47
N GLY A 294 6.21 -10.08 14.55
CA GLY A 294 5.65 -9.06 13.67
C GLY A 294 4.89 -7.95 14.40
N ARG A 295 4.14 -8.26 15.46
CA ARG A 295 3.37 -7.26 16.23
C ARG A 295 4.30 -6.31 17.00
N LEU A 296 5.44 -6.83 17.48
CA LEU A 296 6.47 -6.00 18.13
C LEU A 296 7.18 -5.10 17.11
N ALA A 297 7.46 -5.62 15.91
CA ALA A 297 8.02 -4.82 14.83
C ALA A 297 7.08 -3.67 14.40
N ASP A 298 5.77 -3.90 14.29
CA ASP A 298 4.79 -2.84 14.05
C ASP A 298 4.80 -1.79 15.18
N THR A 299 4.95 -2.23 16.44
CA THR A 299 5.03 -1.34 17.61
C THR A 299 6.27 -0.44 17.56
N TRP A 300 7.42 -0.99 17.15
CA TRP A 300 8.63 -0.21 16.90
C TRP A 300 8.39 0.85 15.82
N ALA A 301 7.80 0.46 14.70
CA ALA A 301 7.51 1.36 13.58
C ALA A 301 6.56 2.51 13.98
N VAL A 302 5.61 2.27 14.89
CA VAL A 302 4.79 3.32 15.53
C VAL A 302 5.65 4.30 16.33
N GLY A 303 6.63 3.81 17.09
CA GLY A 303 7.57 4.66 17.84
C GLY A 303 8.41 5.56 16.93
N VAL A 304 8.95 5.01 15.84
CA VAL A 304 9.67 5.77 14.80
C VAL A 304 8.74 6.81 14.17
N THR A 305 7.50 6.43 13.84
CA THR A 305 6.50 7.34 13.28
C THR A 305 6.19 8.51 14.22
N LEU A 306 6.04 8.27 15.52
CA LEU A 306 5.84 9.32 16.52
C LEU A 306 7.05 10.25 16.59
N TYR A 307 8.27 9.70 16.57
CA TYR A 307 9.49 10.51 16.55
C TYR A 307 9.50 11.45 15.33
N CYS A 308 9.15 10.93 14.15
CA CYS A 308 9.00 11.71 12.92
C CYS A 308 7.95 12.81 13.06
N TYR A 309 6.80 12.52 13.69
CA TYR A 309 5.75 13.53 13.93
C TYR A 309 6.22 14.66 14.82
N ILE A 310 7.00 14.40 15.86
CA ILE A 310 7.40 15.44 16.81
C ILE A 310 8.61 16.23 16.31
N LEU A 311 9.60 15.53 15.74
CA LEU A 311 10.92 16.10 15.44
C LEU A 311 11.17 16.34 13.95
N GLY A 312 10.27 15.89 13.07
CA GLY A 312 10.36 16.11 11.63
C GLY A 312 11.55 15.41 10.95
N LYS A 313 12.18 14.43 11.61
CA LYS A 313 13.34 13.67 11.13
C LYS A 313 13.27 12.22 11.62
N TYR A 314 14.03 11.32 11.02
CA TYR A 314 14.12 9.92 11.46
C TYR A 314 15.12 9.77 12.63
N PRO A 315 14.83 8.91 13.62
CA PRO A 315 15.74 8.67 14.74
C PRO A 315 17.04 7.96 14.33
N PHE A 316 16.98 7.01 13.39
CA PHE A 316 18.10 6.10 13.05
C PHE A 316 18.56 6.23 11.59
N LEU A 317 18.61 7.44 11.02
CA LEU A 317 19.06 7.62 9.63
C LEU A 317 20.60 7.61 9.54
N GLY A 318 21.15 6.70 8.74
CA GLY A 318 22.56 6.64 8.34
C GLY A 318 22.87 7.35 7.02
N GLU A 319 24.15 7.46 6.67
CA GLU A 319 24.57 7.96 5.35
C GLU A 319 24.38 6.89 4.27
N THR A 320 24.58 5.62 4.66
CA THR A 320 24.29 4.46 3.83
C THR A 320 23.15 3.62 4.42
N LEU A 321 22.66 2.67 3.62
CA LEU A 321 21.69 1.68 4.07
C LEU A 321 22.26 0.82 5.22
N GLN A 322 23.54 0.46 5.15
CA GLN A 322 24.20 -0.31 6.20
C GLN A 322 24.29 0.51 7.48
N ASP A 323 24.71 1.77 7.40
CA ASP A 323 24.79 2.66 8.57
C ASP A 323 23.42 2.89 9.22
N THR A 324 22.34 2.79 8.45
CA THR A 324 20.96 2.89 8.96
C THR A 324 20.60 1.65 9.77
N TYR A 325 21.04 0.46 9.36
CA TYR A 325 20.83 -0.77 10.11
C TYR A 325 21.73 -0.92 11.34
N ASP A 326 22.91 -0.29 11.32
CA ASP A 326 23.88 -0.36 12.43
C ASP A 326 23.59 0.63 13.57
N LYS A 327 22.70 1.62 13.37
CA LYS A 327 22.30 2.63 14.37
C LYS A 327 21.10 2.21 15.19
#